data_AF-A0A640VPE9-F1
#
_entry.id   AF-A0A640VPE9-F1
#
_cell.length_a   1.000
_cell.length_b   1.000
_cell.length_c   1.000
_cell.angle_alpha   90.00
_cell.angle_beta   90.00
_cell.angle_gamma   90.00
#
_symmetry.space_group_name_H-M   'P 1'
#
loop_
_entity.id
_entity.type
_entity.pdbx_description
1 polymer ?
#
loop_
_entity_poly.entity_id
_entity_poly.type
_entity_poly.pdbx_seq_one_letter_code
_entity_poly.pdbx_strand_id
1 'polypeptide(L)' 'MSDVSCDDSARMTETLKEVWGAERQGMGLRDPETMLEIWVTSHNGEWLIVQSYANGTSCIVAMGAHWEGSRANPA' A
#
# COMPACT_ATOMS: atom_id res chain seq x y z
N MET A 1 -14.06 2.02 13.12
CA MET A 1 -14.27 1.80 11.68
C MET A 1 -13.10 2.47 11.00
N SER A 2 -12.07 1.71 10.61
CA SER A 2 -11.03 2.27 9.75
C SER A 2 -11.73 2.66 8.45
N ASP A 3 -11.75 3.96 8.15
CA ASP A 3 -12.40 4.47 6.96
C ASP A 3 -11.71 3.85 5.75
N VAL A 4 -12.39 2.90 5.09
CA VAL A 4 -11.88 2.27 3.88
C VAL A 4 -11.99 3.31 2.79
N SER A 5 -10.87 3.99 2.51
CA SER A 5 -10.80 4.96 1.42
C SER A 5 -10.47 4.24 0.12
N CYS A 6 -11.42 4.25 -0.83
CA CYS A 6 -11.26 3.67 -2.16
C CYS A 6 -11.17 4.76 -3.23
N ASP A 7 -10.39 4.51 -4.27
CA ASP A 7 -10.25 5.39 -5.44
C ASP A 7 -9.88 4.56 -6.69
N ASP A 8 -9.77 5.22 -7.83
CA ASP A 8 -9.11 4.67 -9.02
C ASP A 8 -7.67 4.27 -8.70
N SER A 9 -7.25 3.08 -9.15
CA SER A 9 -5.94 2.51 -8.84
C SER A 9 -4.77 3.39 -9.30
N ALA A 10 -4.89 4.06 -10.45
CA ALA A 10 -3.83 4.93 -10.95
C ALA A 10 -3.71 6.19 -10.09
N ARG A 11 -4.85 6.81 -9.75
CA ARG A 11 -4.90 7.98 -8.87
C ARG A 11 -4.41 7.68 -7.45
N MET A 12 -4.80 6.52 -6.89
CA MET A 12 -4.32 6.06 -5.59
C MET A 12 -2.80 5.90 -5.60
N THR A 13 -2.25 5.26 -6.63
CA THR A 13 -0.80 5.05 -6.78
C THR A 13 -0.05 6.38 -6.89
N GLU A 14 -0.56 7.32 -7.68
CA GLU A 14 0.02 8.66 -7.81
C GLU A 14 -0.02 9.40 -6.47
N THR A 15 -1.15 9.36 -5.76
CA THR A 15 -1.31 10.01 -4.45
C THR A 15 -0.32 9.45 -3.42
N LEU A 16 -0.18 8.13 -3.34
CA LEU A 16 0.75 7.49 -2.40
C LEU A 16 2.20 7.89 -2.68
N LYS A 17 2.60 7.97 -3.96
CA LYS A 17 3.96 8.33 -4.34
C LYS A 17 4.23 9.83 -4.16
N GLU A 18 3.40 10.67 -4.75
CA GLU A 18 3.70 12.10 -4.92
C GLU A 18 3.24 12.93 -3.72
N VAL A 19 2.09 12.59 -3.13
CA VAL A 19 1.53 13.37 -2.01
C VAL A 19 2.03 12.84 -0.68
N TRP A 20 2.09 11.51 -0.52
CA TRP A 20 2.47 10.90 0.77
C TRP A 20 3.95 10.56 0.84
N GLY A 21 4.66 10.53 -0.30
CA GLY A 21 6.07 10.10 -0.33
C GLY A 21 6.25 8.65 0.13
N ALA A 22 5.25 7.80 -0.12
CA ALA A 22 5.26 6.41 0.24
C ALA A 22 5.89 5.56 -0.87
N GLU A 23 6.73 4.62 -0.46
CA GLU A 23 7.36 3.64 -1.35
C GLU A 23 6.78 2.26 -1.09
N ARG A 24 6.54 1.50 -2.17
CA ARG A 24 6.02 0.14 -2.06
C ARG A 24 7.12 -0.80 -1.57
N GLN A 25 6.91 -1.39 -0.40
CA GLN A 25 7.84 -2.33 0.23
C GLN A 25 7.54 -3.79 -0.12
N GLY A 26 6.32 -4.09 -0.55
CA GLY A 26 5.92 -5.44 -0.92
C GLY A 26 4.58 -5.49 -1.64
N MET A 27 4.36 -6.59 -2.35
CA MET A 27 3.08 -6.89 -3.01
C MET A 27 2.87 -8.40 -3.13
N GLY A 28 1.61 -8.82 -3.19
CA GLY A 28 1.24 -10.22 -3.40
C GLY A 28 -0.24 -10.39 -3.73
N LEU A 29 -0.57 -11.40 -4.53
CA LEU A 29 -1.96 -11.72 -4.83
C LEU A 29 -2.63 -12.35 -3.61
N ARG A 30 -3.81 -11.83 -3.25
CA ARG A 30 -4.71 -12.49 -2.30
C ARG A 30 -5.53 -13.58 -3.00
N ASP A 31 -5.93 -13.29 -4.23
CA ASP A 31 -6.71 -14.13 -5.14
C ASP A 31 -6.45 -13.67 -6.60
N PRO A 32 -6.99 -14.35 -7.63
CA PRO A 32 -6.69 -14.03 -9.03
C PRO A 32 -7.05 -12.60 -9.47
N GLU A 33 -7.95 -11.92 -8.77
CA GLU A 33 -8.44 -10.59 -9.14
C GLU A 33 -8.04 -9.50 -8.15
N THR A 34 -7.27 -9.86 -7.11
CA THR A 34 -6.96 -8.95 -6.01
C THR A 34 -5.49 -9.00 -5.62
N MET A 35 -4.81 -7.87 -5.76
CA MET A 35 -3.45 -7.62 -5.27
C MET A 35 -3.50 -6.92 -3.91
N LEU A 36 -2.62 -7.32 -2.99
CA LEU A 36 -2.32 -6.57 -1.77
C LEU A 36 -0.94 -5.93 -1.91
N GLU A 37 -0.82 -4.68 -1.50
CA GLU A 37 0.40 -3.89 -1.54
C GLU A 37 0.67 -3.26 -0.16
N ILE A 38 1.94 -3.26 0.25
CA ILE A 38 2.38 -2.57 1.46
C ILE A 38 3.17 -1.34 1.04
N TRP A 39 2.71 -0.18 1.50
CA TRP A 39 3.32 1.12 1.21
C TRP A 39 3.83 1.72 2.52
N VAL A 40 5.02 2.30 2.48
CA VAL A 40 5.66 2.88 3.67
C VAL A 40 6.28 4.23 3.33
N THR A 41 6.01 5.22 4.15
CA THR A 41 6.63 6.54 4.07
C THR A 41 8.01 6.52 4.73
N SER A 42 9.03 6.94 3.99
CA SER A 42 10.42 6.85 4.46
C SER A 42 10.75 7.83 5.61
N HIS A 43 9.98 8.91 5.76
CA HIS A 43 10.29 10.00 6.68
C HIS A 43 9.78 9.78 8.11
N ASN A 44 8.64 9.10 8.29
CA ASN A 44 8.00 8.90 9.60
C ASN A 44 7.62 7.43 9.89
N GLY A 45 7.81 6.51 8.94
CA GLY A 45 7.51 5.09 9.13
C GLY A 45 6.02 4.80 9.26
N GLU A 46 5.15 5.67 8.72
CA GLU A 46 3.74 5.34 8.50
C GLU A 46 3.63 4.30 7.40
N TRP A 47 2.63 3.44 7.53
CA TRP A 47 2.41 2.34 6.59
C TRP A 47 0.94 2.19 6.25
N LEU A 48 0.72 1.70 5.04
CA LEU A 48 -0.59 1.40 4.48
C LEU A 48 -0.60 0.03 3.85
N ILE A 49 -1.72 -0.66 3.98
CA ILE A 49 -2.05 -1.83 3.16
C ILE A 49 -3.13 -1.39 2.18
N VAL A 50 -2.81 -1.52 0.89
CA VAL A 50 -3.70 -1.19 -0.21
C VAL A 50 -4.11 -2.48 -0.91
N GLN A 51 -5.40 -2.64 -1.15
CA GLN A 51 -5.97 -3.71 -1.95
C GLN A 51 -6.34 -3.16 -3.33
N SER A 52 -5.76 -3.71 -4.39
CA SER A 52 -5.98 -3.29 -5.77
C SER A 52 -6.71 -4.40 -6.53
N TYR A 53 -7.87 -4.08 -7.10
CA TYR A 53 -8.74 -5.02 -7.81
C TYR A 53 -8.53 -4.94 -9.32
N ALA A 54 -8.78 -6.04 -10.03
CA ALA A 54 -8.68 -6.10 -11.49
C ALA A 54 -9.65 -5.15 -12.22
N ASN A 55 -10.69 -4.66 -11.55
CA ASN A 55 -11.63 -3.68 -12.08
C ASN A 55 -11.12 -2.23 -12.07
N GLY A 56 -9.88 -1.99 -11.62
CA GLY A 56 -9.26 -0.66 -11.56
C GLY A 56 -9.57 0.15 -10.31
N THR A 57 -10.17 -0.46 -9.28
CA THR A 57 -10.37 0.17 -7.96
C THR A 57 -9.26 -0.26 -7.00
N SER A 58 -8.76 0.68 -6.19
CA SER A 58 -7.88 0.38 -5.07
C SER A 58 -8.40 0.98 -3.77
N CYS A 59 -8.29 0.24 -2.66
CA CYS A 59 -8.76 0.66 -1.34
C CYS A 59 -7.67 0.54 -0.29
N ILE A 60 -7.54 1.54 0.58
CA ILE A 60 -6.75 1.42 1.80
C ILE A 60 -7.54 0.59 2.80
N VAL A 61 -7.02 -0.60 3.15
CA VAL A 61 -7.71 -1.56 4.02
C VAL A 61 -7.12 -1.60 5.43
N ALA A 62 -5.90 -1.10 5.62
CA ALA A 62 -5.29 -0.87 6.92
C ALA A 62 -4.24 0.23 6.83
N MET A 63 -4.00 0.93 7.94
CA MET A 63 -2.95 1.94 8.06
C MET A 63 -2.46 2.01 9.50
N GLY A 64 -1.22 2.45 9.69
CA GLY A 64 -0.60 2.60 11.01
C GLY A 64 0.72 3.33 10.98
N ALA A 65 1.44 3.29 12.10
CA ALA A 65 2.74 3.92 12.29
C ALA A 65 3.78 2.89 12.76
N HIS A 66 5.05 3.34 12.84
CA HIS A 66 6.19 2.57 13.34
C HIS A 66 6.47 1.29 12.53
N TRP A 67 6.59 1.43 11.21
CA TRP A 67 6.95 0.33 10.32
C TRP A 67 8.30 -0.31 10.69
N GLU A 68 8.32 -1.63 10.85
CA GLU A 68 9.53 -2.43 10.97
C GLU A 68 9.71 -3.30 9.73
N GLY A 69 10.61 -2.89 8.84
CA GLY A 69 10.93 -3.64 7.62
C GLY A 69 11.89 -4.80 7.89
N SER A 70 11.71 -5.92 7.19
CA SER A 70 12.72 -6.97 7.12
C SER A 70 13.86 -6.54 6.19
N ARG A 71 15.10 -6.47 6.68
CA ARG A 71 16.27 -6.38 5.80
C ARG A 71 16.34 -7.67 4.98
N ALA A 72 16.40 -7.56 3.65
CA ALA A 72 16.64 -8.72 2.80
C ALA A 72 17.94 -9.39 3.24
N ASN A 73 17.87 -10.69 3.55
CA ASN A 73 19.07 -11.49 3.75
C ASN A 73 19.75 -11.62 2.38
N PRO A 74 21.01 -11.18 2.20
CA PRO A 74 21.75 -11.48 0.98
C PRO A 74 22.09 -12.97 1.01
N ALA A 75 21.22 -13.78 0.41
CA ALA A 75 21.47 -15.20 0.18
C ALA A 75 22.40 -15.39 -1.03
#